data_AF-A0AAD8XHX1-F1
#
_entry.id   AF-A0AAD8XHX1-F1
#
_cell.length_a   1.000
_cell.length_b   1.000
_cell.length_c   1.000
_cell.angle_alpha   90.00
_cell.angle_beta   90.00
_cell.angle_gamma   90.00
#
_symmetry.space_group_name_H-M   'P 1'
#
loop_
_entity.id
_entity.type
_entity.pdbx_description
1 polymer ?
#
loop_
_entity_poly.entity_id
_entity_poly.type
_entity_poly.pdbx_seq_one_letter_code
_entity_poly.pdbx_strand_id
1 'polypeptide(L)' 'MCDFTKNYYIYTSCIDPGAHFFRTSVDGNRSRACGSGPHERYIVVPGHCPLCSG' A
#
# COMPACT_ATOMS: atom_id res chain seq x y z
N MET A 1 -0.86 9.41 -18.62
CA MET A 1 -0.21 8.61 -17.55
C MET A 1 -1.01 8.85 -16.29
N CYS A 2 -1.55 7.80 -15.68
CA CYS A 2 -2.33 7.90 -14.42
C CYS A 2 -1.35 7.97 -13.26
N ASP A 3 -1.45 9.04 -12.47
CA ASP A 3 -0.65 9.23 -11.26
C ASP A 3 -1.43 8.87 -9.97
N PHE A 4 -2.72 8.51 -10.09
CA PHE A 4 -3.58 8.18 -8.95
C PHE A 4 -3.32 6.76 -8.43
N THR A 5 -2.59 6.68 -7.31
CA THR A 5 -2.09 5.43 -6.73
C THR A 5 -2.43 5.34 -5.25
N LYS A 6 -2.94 4.20 -4.81
CA LYS A 6 -3.13 3.85 -3.41
C LYS A 6 -1.94 3.02 -2.93
N ASN A 7 -1.18 3.57 -2.00
CA ASN A 7 -0.01 2.96 -1.40
C ASN A 7 -0.41 2.21 -0.13
N TYR A 8 -0.03 0.95 -0.03
CA TYR A 8 -0.18 0.09 1.14
C TYR A 8 1.18 -0.13 1.77
N TYR A 9 1.38 0.32 3.01
CA TYR A 9 2.63 0.17 3.72
C TYR A 9 2.63 -1.10 4.56
N ILE A 10 3.62 -1.94 4.33
CA ILE A 10 3.77 -3.26 4.96
C ILE A 10 5.19 -3.37 5.53
N TYR A 11 5.34 -4.13 6.60
CA TYR A 11 6.66 -4.39 7.17
C TYR A 11 7.42 -5.46 6.37
N THR A 12 8.75 -5.40 6.37
CA THR A 12 9.61 -6.41 5.76
C THR A 12 9.40 -7.82 6.31
N SER A 13 9.03 -7.95 7.58
CA SER A 13 8.81 -9.26 8.21
C SER A 13 7.40 -9.82 7.97
N CYS A 14 6.61 -9.20 7.10
CA CYS A 14 5.21 -9.55 6.94
C CYS A 14 5.04 -10.75 6.02
N ILE A 15 4.32 -11.77 6.50
CA ILE A 15 4.05 -13.01 5.76
C ILE A 15 2.85 -12.82 4.82
N ASP A 16 1.85 -12.06 5.24
CA ASP A 16 0.68 -11.72 4.42
C ASP A 16 0.57 -10.19 4.22
N PRO A 17 1.14 -9.66 3.13
CA PRO A 17 1.11 -8.23 2.85
C PRO A 17 -0.28 -7.67 2.50
N GLY A 18 -1.24 -8.53 2.13
CA GLY A 18 -2.61 -8.15 1.81
C GLY A 18 -3.45 -7.79 3.04
N ALA A 19 -3.24 -8.52 4.15
CA ALA A 19 -4.00 -8.34 5.38
C ALA A 19 -3.34 -7.42 6.42
N HIS A 20 -2.00 -7.31 6.40
CA HIS A 20 -1.24 -6.70 7.49
C HIS A 20 -0.60 -5.35 7.15
N PHE A 21 -1.20 -4.58 6.24
CA PHE A 21 -0.79 -3.20 6.02
C PHE A 21 -1.10 -2.35 7.27
N PHE A 22 -0.11 -1.60 7.77
CA PHE A 22 -0.30 -0.76 8.95
C PHE A 22 -0.67 0.68 8.58
N ARG A 23 -0.49 1.06 7.32
CA ARG A 23 -0.82 2.39 6.82
C ARG A 23 -1.20 2.32 5.35
N THR A 24 -2.12 3.20 4.96
CA THR A 24 -2.42 3.46 3.55
C THR A 24 -2.23 4.94 3.25
N SER A 25 -1.72 5.26 2.06
CA SER A 25 -1.68 6.62 1.50
C SER A 25 -2.32 6.60 0.12
N VAL A 26 -2.86 7.74 -0.31
CA VAL A 26 -3.29 7.93 -1.69
C VAL A 26 -2.50 9.09 -2.25
N ASP A 27 -1.77 8.80 -3.32
CA ASP A 27 -0.90 9.73 -4.02
C ASP A 27 -1.48 10.04 -5.41
N GLY A 28 -1.20 11.24 -5.89
CA GLY A 28 -1.69 11.73 -7.18
C GLY A 28 -3.08 12.38 -7.11
N ASN A 29 -3.64 12.72 -8.27
CA ASN A 29 -4.91 13.44 -8.35
C ASN A 29 -6.02 12.55 -8.89
N ARG A 30 -7.13 12.44 -8.14
CA ARG A 30 -8.32 11.70 -8.57
C ARG A 30 -8.89 12.19 -9.91
N SER A 31 -8.73 13.48 -10.22
CA SER A 31 -9.16 14.09 -11.49
C SER A 31 -8.35 13.62 -12.69
N ARG A 32 -7.17 13.01 -12.46
CA ARG A 32 -6.31 12.41 -13.48
C ARG A 32 -6.25 10.88 -13.36
N ALA A 33 -7.16 10.29 -12.58
CA ALA A 33 -7.28 8.85 -12.48
C ALA A 33 -7.75 8.26 -13.81
N CYS A 34 -7.17 7.13 -14.23
CA CYS A 34 -7.76 6.31 -15.28
C CYS A 34 -9.00 5.55 -14.74
N GLY A 35 -9.83 5.01 -15.64
CA GLY A 35 -11.01 4.22 -15.26
C GLY A 35 -10.72 2.94 -14.47
N SER A 36 -9.46 2.50 -14.44
CA SER A 36 -8.99 1.34 -13.65
C SER A 36 -8.25 1.73 -12.36
N GLY A 37 -8.15 3.03 -12.05
CA GLY A 37 -7.51 3.54 -10.83
C GLY A 37 -8.49 3.64 -9.64
N PRO A 38 -7.99 3.85 -8.40
CA PRO A 38 -6.59 4.04 -8.02
C PRO A 38 -5.76 2.76 -8.19
N HIS A 39 -4.57 2.88 -8.76
CA HIS A 39 -3.66 1.74 -8.86
C HIS A 39 -3.12 1.36 -7.48
N GLU A 40 -2.99 0.07 -7.21
CA GLU A 40 -2.50 -0.40 -5.91
C GLU A 40 -0.99 -0.57 -5.95
N ARG A 41 -0.31 -0.10 -4.90
CA ARG A 41 1.14 -0.24 -4.75
C ARG A 41 1.48 -0.64 -3.33
N TYR A 42 2.28 -1.69 -3.18
CA TYR A 42 2.79 -2.11 -1.89
C TYR A 42 4.16 -1.47 -1.64
N ILE A 43 4.32 -0.80 -0.52
CA ILE A 43 5.57 -0.19 -0.06
C ILE A 43 6.04 -0.96 1.16
N VAL A 44 7.12 -1.71 0.97
CA VAL A 44 7.77 -2.44 2.06
C VAL A 44 8.65 -1.48 2.85
N VAL A 45 8.42 -1.39 4.15
CA VAL A 45 9.27 -0.62 5.08
C VAL A 45 9.99 -1.56 6.04
N PRO A 46 11.25 -1.23 6.42
CA PRO A 46 11.96 -2.01 7.42
C PRO A 46 11.23 -1.95 8.75
N GLY A 47 11.09 -3.11 9.39
CA GLY A 47 10.45 -3.25 10.70
C GLY A 47 9.81 -4.62 10.88
N HIS A 48 9.15 -4.77 12.02
CA HIS A 48 8.48 -6.01 12.39
C HIS A 48 6.96 -5.82 12.38
N CYS A 49 6.25 -6.71 11.69
CA CYS A 49 4.79 -6.72 11.70
C CYS A 49 4.29 -7.25 13.05
N PRO A 50 3.54 -6.46 13.84
CA PRO A 50 3.01 -6.90 15.12
C PRO A 50 1.87 -7.94 14.97
N LEU A 51 1.32 -8.10 13.77
CA LEU A 51 0.25 -9.06 13.49
C LEU A 51 0.77 -10.43 13.04
N CYS A 52 2.00 -10.52 12.52
CA CYS A 52 2.60 -11.80 12.09
C CYS A 52 3.26 -12.59 13.23
N SER A 53 3.59 -11.93 14.33
CA SER A 53 4.27 -12.50 15.49
C SER A 53 3.36 -12.64 16.71
N GLY A 54 2.05 -12.45 16.52
CA GLY A 54 1.02 -12.76 17.51
C GLY A 54 0.65 -14.23 17.50
#